data_AF-A0A950SLT7-F1
#
_entry.id   AF-A0A950SLT7-F1
#
_cell.length_a   1.000
_cell.length_b   1.000
_cell.length_c   1.000
_cell.angle_alpha   90.00
_cell.angle_beta   90.00
_cell.angle_gamma   90.00
#
_symmetry.space_group_name_H-M   'P 1'
#
loop_
_entity.id
_entity.type
_entity.pdbx_description
1 polymer ?
#
loop_
_entity_poly.entity_id
_entity_poly.type
_entity_poly.pdbx_seq_one_letter_code
_entity_poly.pdbx_strand_id
1 'polypeptide(L)' 'MTYSIFTSTGNLVDAFDDRNAAVAALTEIVRAEREAADEVFLVAQDDEGHVGETVYGLSLHVTA' A
#
# COMPACT_ATOMS: atom_id res chain seq x y z
N MET A 1 -4.27 3.62 -14.18
CA MET A 1 -3.71 2.76 -13.12
C MET A 1 -3.82 3.48 -11.79
N THR A 2 -4.60 2.93 -10.89
CA THR A 2 -4.83 3.42 -9.52
C THR A 2 -4.07 2.53 -8.55
N TYR A 3 -3.42 3.15 -7.56
CA TYR A 3 -2.66 2.47 -6.52
C TYR A 3 -3.38 2.67 -5.20
N SER A 4 -3.94 1.61 -4.64
CA SER A 4 -4.82 1.68 -3.48
C SER A 4 -4.21 0.93 -2.30
N ILE A 5 -4.11 1.59 -1.15
CA ILE A 5 -3.67 0.96 0.09
C ILE A 5 -4.90 0.41 0.79
N PHE A 6 -4.86 -0.88 1.11
CA PHE A 6 -5.90 -1.58 1.84
C PHE A 6 -5.37 -2.11 3.17
N THR A 7 -6.28 -2.24 4.13
CA THR A 7 -6.05 -3.06 5.31
C THR A 7 -6.24 -4.54 5.00
N SER A 8 -5.71 -5.44 5.84
CA SER A 8 -5.89 -6.90 5.80
C SER A 8 -7.37 -7.32 5.82
N THR A 9 -8.24 -6.48 6.39
CA THR A 9 -9.69 -6.66 6.41
C THR A 9 -10.40 -6.18 5.13
N GLY A 10 -9.67 -5.62 4.16
CA GLY A 10 -10.19 -5.14 2.88
C GLY A 10 -10.74 -3.70 2.91
N ASN A 11 -10.44 -2.92 3.96
CA ASN A 11 -10.84 -1.52 3.99
C ASN A 11 -9.85 -0.67 3.20
N LEU A 12 -10.37 0.25 2.38
CA LEU A 12 -9.53 1.23 1.69
C LEU A 12 -9.00 2.25 2.70
N VAL A 13 -7.68 2.40 2.75
CA VAL A 13 -6.98 3.42 3.55
C VAL A 13 -6.82 4.68 2.72
N ASP A 14 -6.26 4.55 1.52
CA ASP A 14 -6.02 5.67 0.61
C ASP A 14 -5.82 5.18 -0.83
N ALA A 15 -5.93 6.09 -1.80
CA ALA A 15 -5.75 5.79 -3.22
C ALA A 15 -4.99 6.90 -3.94
N PHE A 16 -4.13 6.49 -4.88
CA PHE A 16 -3.19 7.36 -5.57
C PHE A 16 -3.17 7.07 -7.07
N ASP A 17 -2.90 8.10 -7.87
CA ASP A 17 -2.66 7.95 -9.31
C ASP A 17 -1.16 7.76 -9.65
N ASP A 18 -0.28 7.96 -8.66
CA ASP A 18 1.17 7.81 -8.79
C ASP A 18 1.70 6.70 -7.89
N ARG A 19 2.48 5.78 -8.47
CA ARG A 19 3.05 4.62 -7.77
C ARG A 19 4.00 5.03 -6.65
N ASN A 20 4.86 6.03 -6.90
CA ASN A 20 5.89 6.41 -5.95
C ASN A 20 5.27 7.11 -4.74
N ALA A 21 4.26 7.94 -4.96
CA ALA A 21 3.45 8.54 -3.90
C ALA A 21 2.78 7.46 -3.05
N ALA A 22 2.18 6.44 -3.68
CA ALA A 22 1.52 5.35 -2.98
C ALA A 22 2.47 4.51 -2.13
N VAL A 23 3.64 4.16 -2.68
CA VAL A 23 4.68 3.41 -1.95
C VAL A 23 5.27 4.25 -0.81
N ALA A 24 5.47 5.55 -1.02
CA ALA A 24 5.92 6.46 0.03
C ALA A 24 4.89 6.55 1.17
N ALA A 25 3.60 6.67 0.85
CA ALA A 25 2.53 6.67 1.84
C ALA A 25 2.47 5.34 2.63
N LEU A 26 2.55 4.20 1.94
CA LEU A 26 2.63 2.89 2.59
C LEU A 26 3.84 2.79 3.52
N THR A 27 4.99 3.32 3.10
CA THR A 27 6.22 3.35 3.91
C THR A 27 6.06 4.19 5.16
N GLU A 28 5.44 5.36 5.05
CA GLU A 28 5.20 6.24 6.20
C GLU A 28 4.18 5.64 7.18
N ILE A 29 3.16 4.92 6.70
CA ILE A 29 2.24 4.16 7.57
C ILE A 29 3.02 3.12 8.39
N VAL A 30 3.84 2.30 7.73
CA VAL A 30 4.66 1.27 8.39
C VAL A 30 5.70 1.90 9.33
N ARG A 31 6.21 3.08 9.00
CA ARG A 31 7.17 3.79 9.83
C ARG A 31 6.54 4.36 11.09
N ALA A 32 5.34 4.95 10.97
CA ALA A 32 4.59 5.48 12.10
C ALA A 32 4.11 4.36 13.03
N GLU A 33 3.63 3.27 12.45
CA GLU A 33 3.07 2.12 13.17
C GLU A 33 3.66 0.83 12.61
N ARG A 34 4.77 0.37 13.21
CA ARG A 34 5.46 -0.83 12.73
C ARG A 34 4.59 -2.10 12.74
N GLU A 35 3.67 -2.20 13.69
CA GLU A 35 2.74 -3.34 13.79
C GLU A 35 1.76 -3.38 12.61
N ALA A 36 1.42 -2.22 12.05
CA ALA A 36 0.54 -2.14 10.89
C ALA A 36 1.15 -2.74 9.62
N ALA A 37 2.46 -3.01 9.58
CA ALA A 37 3.14 -3.60 8.42
C ALA A 37 2.52 -4.91 7.94
N ASP A 38 2.04 -5.74 8.88
CA ASP A 38 1.34 -7.00 8.60
C ASP A 38 -0.10 -6.78 8.10
N GLU A 39 -0.66 -5.62 8.43
CA GLU A 39 -2.06 -5.30 8.24
C GLU A 39 -2.34 -4.39 7.05
N VAL A 40 -1.32 -3.90 6.33
CA VAL A 40 -1.51 -3.03 5.17
C VAL A 40 -0.79 -3.51 3.92
N PHE A 41 -1.42 -3.32 2.77
CA PHE A 41 -0.86 -3.64 1.47
C PHE A 41 -1.35 -2.68 0.39
N LEU A 42 -0.50 -2.40 -0.59
CA LEU A 42 -0.79 -1.62 -1.78
C LEU A 42 -1.15 -2.53 -2.94
N VAL A 43 -2.20 -2.19 -3.67
CA VAL A 43 -2.63 -2.89 -4.89
C VAL A 43 -2.64 -1.90 -6.05
N ALA A 44 -1.97 -2.24 -7.15
CA ALA A 44 -2.12 -1.55 -8.42
C ALA A 44 -3.32 -2.14 -9.19
N GLN A 45 -4.22 -1.28 -9.66
CA GLN A 45 -5.38 -1.66 -10.44
C GLN A 45 -5.42 -0.87 -11.75
N ASP A 46 -5.74 -1.53 -12.85
CA ASP A 46 -6.04 -0.82 -14.10
C ASP A 46 -7.48 -0.28 -14.12
N ASP A 47 -7.79 0.50 -15.16
CA ASP A 47 -9.11 1.13 -15.35
C ASP A 47 -10.23 0.11 -15.64
N GLU A 48 -9.89 -1.14 -15.97
CA GLU A 48 -10.83 -2.27 -16.10
C GLU A 48 -11.02 -3.03 -14.78
N GLY A 49 -10.28 -2.66 -13.72
CA GLY A 49 -10.32 -3.26 -12.40
C GLY A 49 -9.43 -4.49 -12.24
N HIS A 50 -8.56 -4.80 -13.21
CA HIS A 50 -7.61 -5.89 -13.06
C HIS A 50 -6.51 -5.50 -12.08
N VAL A 51 -6.21 -6.45 -11.17
CA VAL A 51 -5.14 -6.31 -10.20
C VAL A 51 -3.80 -6.65 -10.85
N GLY A 52 -2.86 -5.71 -10.73
CA GLY A 52 -1.47 -5.86 -11.15
C GLY A 52 -0.54 -6.19 -9.99
N GLU A 53 0.41 -5.30 -9.72
CA GLU A 53 1.40 -5.45 -8.63
C GLU A 53 0.74 -5.29 -7.24
N THR A 54 1.17 -6.11 -6.29
CA THR A 54 0.83 -5.96 -4.86
C THR A 54 2.10 -5.77 -4.03
N VAL A 55 2.13 -4.75 -3.17
CA VAL A 55 3.25 -4.47 -2.26
C VAL A 55 2.75 -4.54 -0.82
N TYR A 56 3.28 -5.49 -0.04
CA TYR A 56 2.95 -5.63 1.37
C TYR A 56 3.80 -4.69 2.23
N GLY A 57 3.21 -4.13 3.29
CA GLY A 57 3.94 -3.31 4.26
C GLY A 57 5.16 -4.05 4.85
N LEU A 58 5.02 -5.36 5.13
CA LEU A 58 6.11 -6.24 5.59
C LEU A 58 7.32 -6.30 4.65
N SER A 59 7.11 -6.11 3.35
CA SER A 59 8.19 -6.17 2.36
C SER A 59 9.01 -4.89 2.31
N LEU A 60 8.57 -3.82 2.99
CA LEU A 60 9.26 -2.55 3.05
C LEU A 60 10.38 -2.60 4.08
N HIS A 61 11.62 -2.46 3.63
CA HIS A 61 12.77 -2.26 4.51
C HIS A 61 12.74 -0.83 5.07
N VAL A 62 12.08 -0.65 6.22
CA VAL A 62 12.09 0.62 6.95
C VAL A 62 13.21 0.61 7.99
N THR A 63 14.33 1.25 7.64
CA THR A 63 15.44 1.53 8.58
C THR A 63 15.01 2.64 9.54
N ALA A 64 15.19 2.40 10.84
CA ALA A 64 14.84 3.33 11.92
C ALA A 64 15.70 4.61 11.89
#